data_AF-A0A538HS67-F1
#
_entry.id   AF-A0A538HS67-F1
#
_cell.length_a   1.000
_cell.length_b   1.000
_cell.length_c   1.000
_cell.angle_alpha   90.00
_cell.angle_beta   90.00
_cell.angle_gamma   90.00
#
_symmetry.space_group_name_H-M   'P 1'
#
loop_
_entity.id
_entity.type
_entity.pdbx_description
1 polymer ?
#
loop_
_entity_poly.entity_id
_entity_poly.type
_entity_poly.pdbx_seq_one_letter_code
_entity_poly.pdbx_strand_id
1 'polypeptide(L)'
;MREHGGSTTRAARSATGSASSSSHRRSGRAGGTRSRSRSATPSPGIPVSRAAARWRTPSSSRRADCVDSRTPGAGRRLRCGAGAHGAVCSILRDDARRQVRTRKGGSIVRKLIVGLVALAAVATAGASYAATSIGSGTVTLTLWHNYGTSGNTTATVSRAKAFEKTHPGITIKVVSQPTANYFSLLQAASISKTGPDISVQWTGLFDLKYEKFLLNLKPYFSAAEMAKINAVRYMAPNFNPAKGLLVMPLENQFYMGFYNKALFKKAGVKAVPRTWSGLFAACTKLKAAGITPMVYGADEQGIQSSPYPWYDMSYLMAGVLTPAQWKGLYTGSTLWTSPKVVAQLTKWTSLPKKGCTNTDVLTKQNIVGAFTKGEAAMISDGSWDAPTYQKAMGKNVAPFALPFTNSGKNVTQYAGDGFSVMNYSKHQPEAVQFLKFVMSGPAQKIIAAAGLIPNVKGYRTKSPIQNEMLALAAKQGYAPYPMLDNVVQGEVVTAGSKQLDAAFGGDITPLAAAKSLKAALDALPASRKGPVYSG
;
A
#
# COMPACT_ATOMS: atom_id res chain seq x y z
N MET A 1 -19.89 33.24 -46.44
CA MET A 1 -21.15 33.08 -47.21
C MET A 1 -22.16 32.36 -46.33
N ARG A 2 -23.43 32.80 -46.35
CA ARG A 2 -24.72 32.13 -46.02
C ARG A 2 -24.74 30.99 -44.97
N GLU A 3 -25.47 31.09 -43.85
CA GLU A 3 -26.95 31.07 -43.67
C GLU A 3 -27.57 29.65 -43.90
N HIS A 4 -28.62 29.18 -43.22
CA HIS A 4 -29.45 29.73 -42.10
C HIS A 4 -30.28 28.62 -41.40
N GLY A 5 -30.72 28.87 -40.16
CA GLY A 5 -31.99 28.36 -39.58
C GLY A 5 -32.01 26.97 -38.90
N GLY A 6 -32.97 26.66 -38.01
CA GLY A 6 -33.98 27.53 -37.36
C GLY A 6 -35.29 26.82 -36.98
N SER A 7 -35.92 27.19 -35.84
CA SER A 7 -37.23 26.69 -35.30
C SER A 7 -37.23 25.23 -34.79
N THR A 8 -37.88 24.76 -33.71
CA THR A 8 -39.10 25.09 -32.89
C THR A 8 -40.44 24.74 -33.55
N THR A 9 -41.53 24.36 -32.87
CA THR A 9 -41.80 24.14 -31.41
C THR A 9 -41.96 22.62 -31.11
N ARG A 10 -42.90 21.98 -30.37
CA ARG A 10 -44.13 22.30 -29.58
C ARG A 10 -44.29 21.26 -28.44
N ALA A 11 -45.32 21.36 -27.58
CA ALA A 11 -45.60 20.45 -26.46
C ALA A 11 -47.03 19.87 -26.48
N ALA A 12 -47.29 18.82 -25.67
CA ALA A 12 -48.62 18.25 -25.40
C ALA A 12 -48.79 17.86 -23.91
N ARG A 13 -50.03 17.91 -23.40
CA ARG A 13 -50.43 17.60 -22.01
C ARG A 13 -51.75 16.83 -21.97
N SER A 14 -51.82 15.79 -21.13
CA SER A 14 -53.04 15.06 -20.70
C SER A 14 -52.59 14.16 -19.52
N ALA A 15 -53.19 14.07 -18.32
CA ALA A 15 -54.55 14.31 -17.81
C ALA A 15 -55.61 13.40 -18.46
N THR A 16 -56.45 12.64 -17.76
CA THR A 16 -56.63 12.41 -16.30
C THR A 16 -57.40 11.09 -16.12
N GLY A 17 -57.37 10.45 -14.94
CA GLY A 17 -58.18 9.25 -14.72
C GLY A 17 -58.10 8.66 -13.31
N SER A 18 -59.11 8.95 -12.48
CA SER A 18 -59.35 8.27 -11.21
C SER A 18 -60.77 7.69 -11.19
N ALA A 19 -60.94 6.48 -10.67
CA ALA A 19 -62.24 5.87 -10.43
C ALA A 19 -62.22 5.14 -9.08
N SER A 20 -63.31 5.23 -8.31
CA SER A 20 -63.41 4.68 -6.96
C SER A 20 -64.82 4.17 -6.67
N SER A 21 -64.93 2.89 -6.30
CA SER A 21 -66.12 2.24 -5.73
C SER A 21 -65.80 0.75 -5.46
N SER A 22 -66.45 0.05 -4.53
CA SER A 22 -67.13 0.52 -3.31
C SER A 22 -67.20 -0.64 -2.28
N SER A 23 -67.60 -0.28 -1.06
CA SER A 23 -67.73 -1.12 0.14
C SER A 23 -68.39 -2.51 -0.02
N HIS A 24 -67.96 -3.45 0.84
CA HIS A 24 -68.92 -4.24 1.62
C HIS A 24 -68.47 -4.44 3.09
N ARG A 25 -69.43 -4.60 4.00
CA ARG A 25 -69.23 -4.73 5.45
C ARG A 25 -69.27 -6.20 5.89
N ARG A 26 -68.54 -6.54 6.96
CA ARG A 26 -69.16 -7.11 8.18
C ARG A 26 -68.25 -7.04 9.40
N SER A 27 -68.86 -6.90 10.57
CA SER A 27 -68.22 -6.89 11.88
C SER A 27 -68.40 -8.25 12.58
N GLY A 28 -67.44 -8.61 13.45
CA GLY A 28 -67.47 -9.76 14.35
C GLY A 28 -66.85 -9.38 15.70
N ARG A 29 -67.25 -10.03 16.80
CA ARG A 29 -67.15 -9.44 18.15
C ARG A 29 -66.67 -10.42 19.23
N ALA A 30 -65.67 -9.98 20.00
CA ALA A 30 -65.30 -10.38 21.39
C ALA A 30 -64.91 -11.85 21.69
N GLY A 31 -64.10 -12.00 22.75
CA GLY A 31 -63.67 -13.30 23.32
C GLY A 31 -62.15 -13.40 23.54
N GLY A 32 -61.58 -13.34 24.75
CA GLY A 32 -62.18 -12.85 26.00
C GLY A 32 -61.94 -13.69 27.27
N THR A 33 -60.72 -14.13 27.57
CA THR A 33 -60.39 -14.77 28.87
C THR A 33 -59.08 -14.24 29.49
N ARG A 34 -59.01 -14.26 30.83
CA ARG A 34 -57.85 -13.86 31.65
C ARG A 34 -57.27 -15.07 32.37
N SER A 35 -55.98 -15.02 32.69
CA SER A 35 -55.49 -15.50 34.00
C SER A 35 -54.30 -14.68 34.51
N ARG A 36 -54.36 -14.28 35.78
CA ARG A 36 -53.21 -13.99 36.66
C ARG A 36 -52.96 -15.29 37.46
N SER A 37 -51.92 -15.53 38.27
CA SER A 37 -50.83 -14.74 38.89
C SER A 37 -49.60 -15.69 39.05
N ARG A 38 -48.55 -15.52 39.87
CA ARG A 38 -48.20 -14.62 40.99
C ARG A 38 -46.67 -14.50 41.11
N SER A 39 -46.20 -13.69 42.07
CA SER A 39 -44.80 -13.49 42.47
C SER A 39 -44.51 -14.04 43.87
N ALA A 40 -43.30 -14.54 44.14
CA ALA A 40 -42.62 -14.43 45.45
C ALA A 40 -41.14 -14.90 45.41
N THR A 41 -40.29 -14.22 46.19
CA THR A 41 -39.04 -14.75 46.80
C THR A 41 -39.21 -14.66 48.33
N PRO A 42 -38.54 -15.49 49.15
CA PRO A 42 -37.25 -15.08 49.72
C PRO A 42 -36.25 -16.22 50.10
N SER A 43 -35.05 -15.83 50.54
CA SER A 43 -34.05 -16.60 51.32
C SER A 43 -34.40 -16.57 52.85
N PRO A 44 -33.70 -17.23 53.83
CA PRO A 44 -32.31 -17.76 53.84
C PRO A 44 -32.05 -19.11 54.59
N GLY A 45 -30.78 -19.53 54.72
CA GLY A 45 -30.33 -20.61 55.64
C GLY A 45 -28.94 -21.23 55.32
N ILE A 46 -28.04 -21.36 56.31
CA ILE A 46 -26.59 -21.76 56.26
C ILE A 46 -26.23 -22.39 57.65
N PRO A 47 -25.22 -23.27 57.86
CA PRO A 47 -24.13 -23.85 57.01
C PRO A 47 -24.38 -25.37 56.75
N VAL A 48 -23.49 -26.40 56.69
CA VAL A 48 -22.05 -26.76 56.88
C VAL A 48 -21.82 -28.10 56.11
N SER A 49 -20.64 -28.71 55.83
CA SER A 49 -19.18 -28.43 55.71
C SER A 49 -18.55 -29.67 54.95
N ARG A 50 -17.27 -30.06 54.85
CA ARG A 50 -15.91 -29.73 55.39
C ARG A 50 -14.83 -30.35 54.43
N ALA A 51 -13.56 -30.47 54.85
CA ALA A 51 -12.42 -31.18 54.21
C ALA A 51 -11.97 -30.68 52.79
N ALA A 52 -10.85 -29.94 52.64
CA ALA A 52 -9.40 -30.30 52.72
C ALA A 52 -8.86 -30.95 51.41
N ALA A 53 -7.70 -30.61 50.83
CA ALA A 53 -6.44 -29.98 51.30
C ALA A 53 -6.09 -28.66 50.52
N ARG A 54 -5.36 -27.63 51.03
CA ARG A 54 -3.95 -27.53 51.50
C ARG A 54 -2.92 -27.90 50.41
N TRP A 55 -1.89 -27.13 50.02
CA TRP A 55 -1.38 -25.75 50.31
C TRP A 55 -0.63 -25.23 49.02
N ARG A 56 0.19 -24.15 48.89
CA ARG A 56 0.63 -22.97 49.68
C ARG A 56 1.22 -21.88 48.73
N THR A 57 1.54 -20.69 49.25
CA THR A 57 2.56 -19.73 48.72
C THR A 57 3.45 -19.26 49.90
N PRO A 58 4.62 -18.60 49.71
CA PRO A 58 4.61 -17.13 49.49
C PRO A 58 5.78 -16.54 48.64
N SER A 59 5.62 -15.25 48.36
CA SER A 59 6.55 -14.21 47.84
C SER A 59 8.07 -14.33 48.04
N SER A 60 8.82 -13.72 47.12
CA SER A 60 9.66 -12.54 47.43
C SER A 60 9.94 -11.69 46.18
N SER A 61 10.53 -10.49 46.35
CA SER A 61 10.80 -9.52 45.28
C SER A 61 12.22 -8.96 45.37
N ARG A 62 12.79 -8.58 44.21
CA ARG A 62 13.65 -7.39 44.00
C ARG A 62 14.06 -7.24 42.53
N ARG A 63 14.49 -6.04 42.17
CA ARG A 63 15.24 -5.74 40.93
C ARG A 63 16.72 -5.98 41.18
N ALA A 64 17.49 -6.15 40.11
CA ALA A 64 18.95 -5.97 40.10
C ALA A 64 19.34 -5.22 38.83
N ASP A 65 20.30 -4.30 38.94
CA ASP A 65 20.66 -3.36 37.88
C ASP A 65 21.86 -3.84 37.03
N CYS A 66 22.08 -3.20 35.89
CA CYS A 66 23.24 -3.47 35.05
C CYS A 66 24.51 -2.84 35.62
N VAL A 67 25.64 -3.57 35.59
CA VAL A 67 26.98 -3.04 35.90
C VAL A 67 27.97 -3.52 34.82
N ASP A 68 28.72 -2.59 34.23
CA ASP A 68 29.87 -2.86 33.34
C ASP A 68 31.13 -3.10 34.19
N SER A 69 31.95 -4.08 33.79
CA SER A 69 33.33 -4.21 34.27
C SER A 69 34.19 -4.98 33.26
N ARG A 70 35.46 -4.57 33.12
CA ARG A 70 36.35 -5.04 32.05
C ARG A 70 37.49 -5.91 32.60
N THR A 71 37.76 -7.03 31.92
CA THR A 71 39.09 -7.70 31.77
C THR A 71 39.78 -8.26 33.04
N PRO A 72 40.81 -9.13 32.91
CA PRO A 72 41.01 -10.20 31.91
C PRO A 72 41.50 -11.55 32.51
N GLY A 73 41.40 -12.64 31.73
CA GLY A 73 42.35 -13.77 31.82
C GLY A 73 41.80 -15.14 32.25
N ALA A 74 42.70 -16.14 32.21
CA ALA A 74 42.52 -17.56 32.59
C ALA A 74 41.35 -18.31 31.93
N GLY A 75 41.63 -19.04 30.84
CA GLY A 75 40.64 -19.88 30.14
C GLY A 75 40.47 -21.29 30.72
N ARG A 76 39.44 -22.02 30.25
CA ARG A 76 39.39 -23.49 30.40
C ARG A 76 38.62 -24.19 29.27
N ARG A 77 39.27 -25.25 28.77
CA ARG A 77 38.88 -26.30 27.81
C ARG A 77 37.38 -26.47 27.51
N LEU A 78 37.03 -26.47 26.23
CA LEU A 78 35.77 -27.04 25.71
C LEU A 78 35.75 -28.58 25.88
N ARG A 79 34.56 -29.13 26.14
CA ARG A 79 34.18 -30.52 25.83
C ARG A 79 32.79 -30.50 25.20
N CYS A 80 32.69 -30.93 23.95
CA CYS A 80 31.41 -31.19 23.29
C CYS A 80 31.28 -32.70 23.06
N GLY A 81 30.09 -33.25 23.32
CA GLY A 81 29.77 -34.65 23.00
C GLY A 81 29.54 -34.85 21.50
N ALA A 82 29.74 -36.08 21.03
CA ALA A 82 29.62 -36.42 19.61
C ALA A 82 28.16 -36.75 19.19
N GLY A 83 27.84 -36.39 17.95
CA GLY A 83 26.67 -36.83 17.18
C GLY A 83 27.03 -36.67 15.70
N ALA A 84 26.74 -37.67 14.86
CA ALA A 84 27.51 -37.91 13.64
C ALA A 84 26.73 -37.70 12.31
N HIS A 85 27.52 -37.72 11.21
CA HIS A 85 27.16 -37.76 9.79
C HIS A 85 26.78 -36.43 9.09
N GLY A 86 27.27 -36.27 7.85
CA GLY A 86 26.93 -35.17 6.93
C GLY A 86 28.12 -34.30 6.50
N ALA A 87 29.11 -34.86 5.79
CA ALA A 87 30.28 -34.12 5.34
C ALA A 87 30.19 -33.66 3.86
N VAL A 88 30.42 -32.37 3.63
CA VAL A 88 31.02 -31.83 2.39
C VAL A 88 32.12 -30.88 2.82
N CYS A 89 33.34 -31.07 2.30
CA CYS A 89 34.51 -30.29 2.70
C CYS A 89 35.11 -29.58 1.48
N SER A 90 35.27 -28.26 1.56
CA SER A 90 36.09 -27.47 0.64
C SER A 90 37.19 -26.78 1.45
N ILE A 91 38.44 -27.08 1.11
CA ILE A 91 39.62 -26.65 1.86
C ILE A 91 40.13 -25.32 1.30
N LEU A 92 40.27 -24.31 2.16
CA LEU A 92 41.29 -23.28 2.03
C LEU A 92 41.96 -23.09 3.39
N ARG A 93 43.29 -23.10 3.43
CA ARG A 93 44.11 -22.77 4.60
C ARG A 93 44.54 -21.31 4.52
N ASP A 94 44.82 -20.70 5.67
CA ASP A 94 45.71 -19.55 5.75
C ASP A 94 47.08 -19.89 5.11
N ASP A 95 47.71 -18.91 4.46
CA ASP A 95 48.88 -18.23 5.06
C ASP A 95 49.22 -16.90 4.34
N ALA A 96 50.28 -16.24 4.82
CA ALA A 96 51.01 -15.07 4.29
C ALA A 96 50.71 -13.70 4.93
N ARG A 97 51.31 -13.47 6.12
CA ARG A 97 51.65 -12.11 6.59
C ARG A 97 53.03 -11.70 6.07
N ARG A 98 53.17 -10.49 5.50
CA ARG A 98 54.40 -9.65 5.49
C ARG A 98 54.00 -8.21 5.14
N GLN A 99 54.03 -7.31 6.13
CA GLN A 99 55.16 -6.44 6.49
C GLN A 99 55.29 -5.20 5.61
N VAL A 100 54.87 -4.06 6.16
CA VAL A 100 55.18 -2.71 5.67
C VAL A 100 56.69 -2.45 5.78
N ARG A 101 57.29 -1.77 4.79
CA ARG A 101 58.64 -1.21 4.91
C ARG A 101 58.73 0.15 4.20
N THR A 102 59.38 1.12 4.82
CA THR A 102 59.45 2.52 4.37
C THR A 102 60.90 2.95 4.03
N ARG A 103 61.04 3.78 2.99
CA ARG A 103 62.15 4.74 2.68
C ARG A 103 61.75 5.47 1.38
N LYS A 104 61.64 6.80 1.31
CA LYS A 104 62.64 7.90 1.39
C LYS A 104 63.36 8.17 0.05
N GLY A 105 63.20 9.41 -0.44
CA GLY A 105 64.18 10.14 -1.27
C GLY A 105 63.86 10.25 -2.77
N GLY A 106 64.08 11.44 -3.35
CA GLY A 106 64.06 11.65 -4.82
C GLY A 106 63.30 12.90 -5.31
N SER A 107 63.90 14.09 -5.20
CA SER A 107 63.65 15.22 -6.14
C SER A 107 64.52 15.00 -7.40
N ILE A 108 64.51 15.75 -8.52
CA ILE A 108 64.07 17.12 -8.90
C ILE A 108 63.52 17.00 -10.37
N VAL A 109 62.74 17.93 -10.96
CA VAL A 109 63.21 19.04 -11.83
C VAL A 109 61.98 19.83 -12.32
N ARG A 110 62.07 21.17 -12.34
CA ARG A 110 61.15 22.06 -13.07
C ARG A 110 61.71 22.36 -14.47
N LYS A 111 60.85 22.51 -15.48
CA LYS A 111 61.12 23.42 -16.61
C LYS A 111 59.90 24.30 -16.88
N LEU A 112 60.12 25.62 -16.77
CA LEU A 112 59.26 26.65 -17.33
C LEU A 112 59.80 27.00 -18.72
N ILE A 113 58.91 27.32 -19.66
CA ILE A 113 59.25 28.12 -20.84
C ILE A 113 58.24 29.26 -20.89
N VAL A 114 58.75 30.49 -20.99
CA VAL A 114 57.97 31.70 -21.24
C VAL A 114 58.15 32.06 -22.70
N GLY A 115 57.06 32.35 -23.39
CA GLY A 115 57.08 32.88 -24.76
C GLY A 115 55.99 33.95 -24.86
N LEU A 116 56.38 35.18 -25.19
CA LEU A 116 55.50 36.35 -25.14
C LEU A 116 55.78 37.22 -26.36
N VAL A 117 54.80 37.32 -27.26
CA VAL A 117 54.77 38.20 -28.44
C VAL A 117 53.37 38.83 -28.50
N ALA A 118 53.28 40.07 -28.96
CA ALA A 118 52.19 40.98 -28.59
C ALA A 118 51.13 41.25 -29.67
N LEU A 119 50.08 41.94 -29.21
CA LEU A 119 48.92 42.53 -29.90
C LEU A 119 49.15 43.05 -31.33
N ALA A 120 48.10 42.96 -32.18
CA ALA A 120 47.25 44.12 -32.50
C ALA A 120 46.00 43.79 -33.36
N ALA A 121 44.80 44.12 -32.82
CA ALA A 121 43.58 44.66 -33.49
C ALA A 121 42.98 43.95 -34.75
N VAL A 122 41.76 44.23 -35.25
CA VAL A 122 40.64 45.15 -34.90
C VAL A 122 39.33 44.32 -34.81
N ALA A 123 38.28 44.85 -34.18
CA ALA A 123 36.99 44.17 -33.99
C ALA A 123 36.08 44.08 -35.23
N THR A 124 35.24 43.04 -35.26
CA THR A 124 33.88 43.10 -35.85
C THR A 124 32.90 42.43 -34.89
N ALA A 125 31.82 43.14 -34.53
CA ALA A 125 30.79 42.64 -33.61
C ALA A 125 29.72 41.83 -34.36
N GLY A 126 29.94 40.51 -34.48
CA GLY A 126 28.93 39.57 -35.00
C GLY A 126 28.29 38.77 -33.87
N ALA A 127 26.99 38.98 -33.61
CA ALA A 127 26.25 38.34 -32.53
C ALA A 127 25.96 36.84 -32.79
N SER A 128 27.00 36.01 -32.75
CA SER A 128 26.88 34.56 -32.78
C SER A 128 26.46 34.06 -31.40
N TYR A 129 25.33 33.36 -31.30
CA TYR A 129 25.01 32.55 -30.13
C TYR A 129 26.07 31.44 -30.02
N ALA A 130 27.07 31.65 -29.16
CA ALA A 130 28.03 30.62 -28.83
C ALA A 130 27.29 29.46 -28.16
N ALA A 131 27.11 28.36 -28.90
CA ALA A 131 26.54 27.14 -28.36
C ALA A 131 27.51 26.58 -27.32
N THR A 132 27.26 26.88 -26.04
CA THR A 132 28.01 26.34 -24.90
C THR A 132 28.11 24.83 -25.07
N SER A 133 29.34 24.33 -25.21
CA SER A 133 29.58 22.91 -25.47
C SER A 133 29.09 22.08 -24.28
N ILE A 134 27.92 21.45 -24.45
CA ILE A 134 27.42 20.44 -23.52
C ILE A 134 28.48 19.36 -23.46
N GLY A 135 29.05 19.14 -22.27
CA GLY A 135 30.17 18.21 -22.09
C GLY A 135 29.80 16.83 -22.60
N SER A 136 30.70 16.21 -23.38
CA SER A 136 30.48 14.94 -24.09
C SER A 136 30.43 13.68 -23.19
N GLY A 137 30.09 13.85 -21.91
CA GLY A 137 29.95 12.77 -20.93
C GLY A 137 28.51 12.26 -20.86
N THR A 138 28.34 10.93 -20.94
CA THR A 138 27.02 10.29 -20.74
C THR A 138 26.58 10.44 -19.29
N VAL A 139 25.41 11.07 -19.07
CA VAL A 139 24.78 11.18 -17.76
C VAL A 139 24.18 9.83 -17.38
N THR A 140 24.56 9.28 -16.23
CA THR A 140 23.99 8.03 -15.70
C THR A 140 23.15 8.33 -14.47
N LEU A 141 21.82 8.29 -14.63
CA LEU A 141 20.86 8.39 -13.54
C LEU A 141 20.72 7.05 -12.82
N THR A 142 20.74 7.04 -11.50
CA THR A 142 20.36 5.86 -10.70
C THR A 142 18.89 5.96 -10.29
N LEU A 143 18.11 4.90 -10.54
CA LEU A 143 16.70 4.78 -10.16
C LEU A 143 16.51 3.60 -9.21
N TRP A 144 16.04 3.82 -7.98
CA TRP A 144 15.71 2.72 -7.05
C TRP A 144 14.20 2.40 -7.06
N HIS A 145 13.86 1.10 -7.01
CA HIS A 145 12.50 0.60 -6.84
C HIS A 145 12.44 -0.63 -5.93
N ASN A 146 11.26 -0.98 -5.44
CA ASN A 146 11.02 -2.12 -4.55
C ASN A 146 10.02 -3.16 -5.11
N TYR A 147 9.75 -3.10 -6.42
CA TYR A 147 8.71 -3.87 -7.10
C TYR A 147 9.01 -5.37 -7.32
N GLY A 148 10.16 -5.89 -6.90
CA GLY A 148 10.55 -7.29 -7.10
C GLY A 148 10.52 -7.72 -8.58
N THR A 149 9.81 -8.79 -8.89
CA THR A 149 9.61 -9.34 -10.24
C THR A 149 8.28 -8.94 -10.90
N SER A 150 7.50 -8.06 -10.28
CA SER A 150 6.13 -7.70 -10.70
C SER A 150 6.06 -6.91 -12.02
N GLY A 151 4.83 -6.69 -12.52
CA GLY A 151 4.56 -5.83 -13.67
C GLY A 151 5.13 -4.41 -13.53
N ASN A 152 5.24 -3.88 -12.31
CA ASN A 152 5.77 -2.54 -12.04
C ASN A 152 7.29 -2.48 -12.30
N THR A 153 8.04 -3.56 -12.05
CA THR A 153 9.44 -3.72 -12.49
C THR A 153 9.54 -3.73 -14.01
N THR A 154 8.73 -4.56 -14.68
CA THR A 154 8.73 -4.65 -16.15
C THR A 154 8.43 -3.29 -16.78
N ALA A 155 7.39 -2.60 -16.33
CA ALA A 155 7.02 -1.27 -16.83
C ALA A 155 8.10 -0.22 -16.57
N THR A 156 8.78 -0.25 -15.42
CA THR A 156 9.86 0.68 -15.06
C THR A 156 11.07 0.50 -15.97
N VAL A 157 11.55 -0.75 -16.13
CA VAL A 157 12.68 -1.06 -17.02
C VAL A 157 12.35 -0.78 -18.49
N SER A 158 11.13 -1.08 -18.94
CA SER A 158 10.69 -0.73 -20.29
C SER A 158 10.56 0.79 -20.52
N ARG A 159 10.13 1.55 -19.51
CA ARG A 159 10.10 3.03 -19.57
C ARG A 159 11.50 3.62 -19.64
N ALA A 160 12.44 3.14 -18.82
CA ALA A 160 13.85 3.54 -18.88
C ALA A 160 14.43 3.31 -20.30
N LYS A 161 14.35 2.08 -20.81
CA LYS A 161 14.85 1.71 -22.15
C LYS A 161 14.16 2.42 -23.31
N ALA A 162 12.94 2.93 -23.11
CA ALA A 162 12.23 3.73 -24.11
C ALA A 162 12.60 5.22 -24.05
N PHE A 163 12.95 5.73 -22.87
CA PHE A 163 13.48 7.08 -22.67
C PHE A 163 14.89 7.23 -23.25
N GLU A 164 15.79 6.29 -22.97
CA GLU A 164 17.18 6.28 -23.45
C GLU A 164 17.25 6.39 -24.98
N LYS A 165 16.35 5.69 -25.69
CA LYS A 165 16.23 5.71 -27.15
C LYS A 165 15.87 7.08 -27.76
N THR A 166 15.31 8.00 -26.97
CA THR A 166 14.95 9.35 -27.43
C THR A 166 15.75 10.46 -26.75
N HIS A 167 16.69 10.10 -25.86
CA HIS A 167 17.55 11.04 -25.14
C HIS A 167 19.00 10.52 -25.16
N PRO A 168 19.65 10.48 -26.33
CA PRO A 168 21.03 10.02 -26.45
C PRO A 168 21.94 10.88 -25.56
N GLY A 169 22.80 10.22 -24.78
CA GLY A 169 23.62 10.85 -23.75
C GLY A 169 23.06 10.75 -22.32
N ILE A 170 21.84 10.21 -22.11
CA ILE A 170 21.31 9.87 -20.78
C ILE A 170 21.05 8.36 -20.70
N THR A 171 21.51 7.73 -19.61
CA THR A 171 21.31 6.31 -19.27
C THR A 171 20.64 6.19 -17.90
N ILE A 172 19.74 5.22 -17.68
CA ILE A 172 19.04 5.01 -16.41
C ILE A 172 19.35 3.63 -15.84
N LYS A 173 20.24 3.61 -14.84
CA LYS A 173 20.54 2.43 -14.03
C LYS A 173 19.39 2.16 -13.06
N VAL A 174 18.41 1.37 -13.51
CA VAL A 174 17.32 0.83 -12.67
C VAL A 174 17.89 -0.22 -11.70
N VAL A 175 17.65 -0.07 -10.40
CA VAL A 175 18.15 -0.93 -9.32
C VAL A 175 16.98 -1.35 -8.44
N SER A 176 16.72 -2.66 -8.36
CA SER A 176 15.78 -3.21 -7.38
C SER A 176 16.44 -3.25 -6.01
N GLN A 177 15.73 -2.75 -5.00
CA GLN A 177 16.07 -2.83 -3.58
C GLN A 177 15.18 -3.89 -2.89
N PRO A 178 15.58 -4.46 -1.74
CA PRO A 178 14.77 -5.42 -1.01
C PRO A 178 13.49 -4.77 -0.46
N THR A 179 12.34 -5.35 -0.76
CA THR A 179 11.05 -4.69 -0.53
C THR A 179 10.73 -4.47 0.95
N ALA A 180 11.07 -5.44 1.80
CA ALA A 180 10.85 -5.41 3.25
C ALA A 180 11.55 -4.25 3.99
N ASN A 181 12.63 -3.68 3.44
CA ASN A 181 13.39 -2.60 4.10
C ASN A 181 13.67 -1.37 3.21
N TYR A 182 13.13 -1.33 1.97
CA TYR A 182 13.38 -0.28 0.98
C TYR A 182 13.30 1.15 1.53
N PHE A 183 12.21 1.50 2.21
CA PHE A 183 12.00 2.85 2.75
C PHE A 183 12.98 3.21 3.87
N SER A 184 13.48 2.24 4.62
CA SER A 184 14.53 2.43 5.63
C SER A 184 15.90 2.65 4.99
N LEU A 185 16.23 1.88 3.94
CA LEU A 185 17.45 2.06 3.14
C LEU A 185 17.45 3.45 2.47
N LEU A 186 16.35 3.81 1.81
CA LEU A 186 16.18 5.12 1.16
C LEU A 186 16.22 6.26 2.17
N GLN A 187 15.69 6.07 3.39
CA GLN A 187 15.79 7.06 4.46
C GLN A 187 17.24 7.33 4.87
N ALA A 188 18.03 6.27 5.10
CA ALA A 188 19.45 6.41 5.46
C ALA A 188 20.28 7.02 4.32
N ALA A 189 20.07 6.55 3.08
CA ALA A 189 20.75 7.05 1.89
C ALA A 189 20.41 8.52 1.59
N SER A 190 19.19 8.97 1.91
CA SER A 190 18.79 10.36 1.75
C SER A 190 19.31 11.30 2.84
N ILE A 191 19.46 10.81 4.09
CA ILE A 191 20.11 11.57 5.17
C ILE A 191 21.59 11.82 4.85
N SER A 192 22.28 10.80 4.34
CA SER A 192 23.68 10.89 3.91
C SER A 192 23.91 11.53 2.54
N LYS A 193 22.83 11.77 1.76
CA LYS A 193 22.86 12.24 0.35
C LYS A 193 23.66 11.30 -0.58
N THR A 194 23.63 10.00 -0.29
CA THR A 194 24.28 8.92 -1.07
C THR A 194 23.29 8.02 -1.80
N GLY A 195 22.00 8.38 -1.79
CA GLY A 195 20.94 7.64 -2.48
C GLY A 195 20.88 7.88 -4.00
N PRO A 196 19.79 7.43 -4.65
CA PRO A 196 19.62 7.51 -6.09
C PRO A 196 19.31 8.94 -6.56
N ASP A 197 19.34 9.16 -7.88
CA ASP A 197 18.81 10.37 -8.50
C ASP A 197 17.28 10.35 -8.52
N ILE A 198 16.69 9.16 -8.71
CA ILE A 198 15.25 8.92 -8.76
C ILE A 198 14.90 7.81 -7.76
N SER A 199 13.91 8.03 -6.91
CA SER A 199 13.33 6.98 -6.07
C SER A 199 11.90 6.68 -6.51
N VAL A 200 11.49 5.42 -6.33
CA VAL A 200 10.06 5.08 -6.22
C VAL A 200 9.54 5.56 -4.86
N GLN A 201 8.39 6.20 -4.86
CA GLN A 201 7.65 6.61 -3.68
C GLN A 201 6.22 6.05 -3.73
N TRP A 202 5.66 5.70 -2.57
CA TRP A 202 4.21 5.46 -2.41
C TRP A 202 3.54 6.76 -1.98
N THR A 203 2.37 7.07 -2.53
CA THR A 203 1.79 8.41 -2.36
C THR A 203 1.06 8.61 -1.02
N GLY A 204 0.82 9.85 -0.63
CA GLY A 204 0.09 10.23 0.56
C GLY A 204 1.02 10.63 1.70
N LEU A 205 0.81 10.11 2.92
CA LEU A 205 1.76 10.37 4.02
C LEU A 205 3.08 9.61 3.89
N PHE A 206 3.17 8.63 2.97
CA PHE A 206 4.43 7.95 2.69
C PHE A 206 5.43 8.87 1.98
N ASP A 207 5.10 9.50 0.84
CA ASP A 207 6.03 10.43 0.18
C ASP A 207 6.25 11.73 0.98
N LEU A 208 5.23 12.21 1.71
CA LEU A 208 5.38 13.39 2.55
C LEU A 208 6.42 13.22 3.66
N LYS A 209 6.61 12.00 4.20
CA LYS A 209 7.73 11.70 5.13
C LYS A 209 9.10 12.01 4.53
N TYR A 210 9.21 11.90 3.20
CA TYR A 210 10.42 12.18 2.44
C TYR A 210 10.46 13.59 1.86
N GLU A 211 9.42 14.43 2.00
CA GLU A 211 9.27 15.76 1.34
C GLU A 211 10.56 16.60 1.34
N LYS A 212 11.27 16.67 2.47
CA LYS A 212 12.54 17.42 2.63
C LYS A 212 13.74 16.88 1.82
N PHE A 213 13.60 15.72 1.17
CA PHE A 213 14.57 15.07 0.30
C PHE A 213 14.10 14.98 -1.16
N LEU A 214 12.84 15.33 -1.46
CA LEU A 214 12.27 15.23 -2.80
C LEU A 214 12.31 16.59 -3.50
N LEU A 215 12.54 16.57 -4.82
CA LEU A 215 12.47 17.76 -5.66
C LEU A 215 10.99 18.08 -5.93
N ASN A 216 10.54 19.27 -5.53
CA ASN A 216 9.21 19.74 -5.88
C ASN A 216 9.12 20.03 -7.39
N LEU A 217 8.19 19.37 -8.06
CA LEU A 217 8.07 19.37 -9.52
C LEU A 217 7.36 20.62 -10.08
N LYS A 218 6.86 21.54 -9.24
CA LYS A 218 6.14 22.77 -9.64
C LYS A 218 6.87 23.64 -10.69
N PRO A 219 8.20 23.83 -10.66
CA PRO A 219 8.89 24.64 -11.67
C PRO A 219 8.94 23.98 -13.06
N TYR A 220 8.69 22.67 -13.14
CA TYR A 220 8.98 21.87 -14.33
C TYR A 220 7.74 21.43 -15.12
N PHE A 221 6.55 21.47 -14.50
CA PHE A 221 5.28 21.04 -15.09
C PHE A 221 4.21 22.12 -14.94
N SER A 222 3.55 22.47 -16.04
CA SER A 222 2.43 23.40 -16.03
C SER A 222 1.20 22.82 -15.32
N ALA A 223 0.30 23.70 -14.86
CA ALA A 223 -1.00 23.29 -14.34
C ALA A 223 -1.82 22.49 -15.37
N ALA A 224 -1.68 22.79 -16.66
CA ALA A 224 -2.34 22.08 -17.76
C ALA A 224 -1.78 20.67 -18.00
N GLU A 225 -0.49 20.42 -17.70
CA GLU A 225 0.10 19.08 -17.69
C GLU A 225 -0.36 18.29 -16.47
N MET A 226 -0.26 18.87 -15.26
CA MET A 226 -0.72 18.22 -14.02
C MET A 226 -2.22 17.88 -14.07
N ALA A 227 -3.05 18.73 -14.70
CA ALA A 227 -4.48 18.47 -14.88
C ALA A 227 -4.79 17.23 -15.74
N LYS A 228 -3.84 16.70 -16.53
CA LYS A 228 -3.98 15.46 -17.30
C LYS A 228 -3.81 14.21 -16.45
N ILE A 229 -3.22 14.32 -15.26
CA ILE A 229 -2.95 13.19 -14.36
C ILE A 229 -4.17 12.93 -13.46
N ASN A 230 -4.45 11.66 -13.17
CA ASN A 230 -5.49 11.25 -12.22
C ASN A 230 -4.98 11.28 -10.77
N ALA A 231 -5.87 11.55 -9.80
CA ALA A 231 -5.61 11.50 -8.36
C ALA A 231 -4.44 12.37 -7.81
N VAL A 232 -3.96 13.37 -8.56
CA VAL A 232 -2.78 14.24 -8.25
C VAL A 232 -2.67 14.78 -6.83
N ARG A 233 -3.78 14.94 -6.10
CA ARG A 233 -3.76 15.43 -4.72
C ARG A 233 -2.85 14.58 -3.81
N TYR A 234 -2.82 13.27 -3.97
CA TYR A 234 -2.04 12.42 -3.05
C TYR A 234 -0.52 12.51 -3.27
N MET A 235 -0.09 13.10 -4.40
CA MET A 235 1.32 13.27 -4.76
C MET A 235 1.87 14.65 -4.37
N ALA A 236 1.13 15.42 -3.56
CA ALA A 236 1.33 16.86 -3.38
C ALA A 236 1.37 17.26 -1.89
N PRO A 237 2.19 18.27 -1.50
CA PRO A 237 2.27 18.75 -0.11
C PRO A 237 0.90 19.14 0.47
N ASN A 238 0.56 18.58 1.64
CA ASN A 238 -0.76 18.72 2.29
C ASN A 238 -1.96 18.38 1.37
N PHE A 239 -1.75 17.47 0.42
CA PHE A 239 -2.66 17.11 -0.65
C PHE A 239 -3.22 18.28 -1.48
N ASN A 240 -2.41 19.33 -1.67
CA ASN A 240 -2.76 20.50 -2.46
C ASN A 240 -1.88 20.61 -3.73
N PRO A 241 -2.37 20.21 -4.93
CA PRO A 241 -1.62 20.30 -6.18
C PRO A 241 -1.11 21.71 -6.54
N ALA A 242 -1.68 22.79 -6.00
CA ALA A 242 -1.15 24.14 -6.21
C ALA A 242 0.22 24.37 -5.53
N LYS A 243 0.63 23.51 -4.60
CA LYS A 243 1.98 23.45 -4.04
C LYS A 243 2.98 22.69 -4.93
N GLY A 244 2.55 22.07 -6.03
CA GLY A 244 3.35 21.16 -6.85
C GLY A 244 3.19 19.70 -6.47
N LEU A 245 3.78 18.81 -7.26
CA LEU A 245 3.88 17.39 -6.95
C LEU A 245 5.28 17.07 -6.44
N LEU A 246 5.39 16.09 -5.54
CA LEU A 246 6.64 15.43 -5.12
C LEU A 246 6.84 14.13 -5.89
N VAL A 247 5.75 13.49 -6.33
CA VAL A 247 5.73 12.20 -7.03
C VAL A 247 5.12 12.35 -8.41
N MET A 248 5.79 11.84 -9.45
CA MET A 248 5.21 11.64 -10.77
C MET A 248 4.72 10.20 -10.89
N PRO A 249 3.40 9.93 -10.92
CA PRO A 249 2.87 8.61 -10.67
C PRO A 249 3.23 7.59 -11.76
N LEU A 250 3.36 6.31 -11.39
CA LEU A 250 3.63 5.22 -12.33
C LEU A 250 2.33 4.72 -12.97
N GLU A 251 1.31 4.44 -12.16
CA GLU A 251 -0.03 3.98 -12.55
C GLU A 251 -1.16 4.56 -11.66
N ASN A 252 -2.40 4.04 -11.78
CA ASN A 252 -3.51 4.24 -10.84
C ASN A 252 -3.88 2.87 -10.23
N GLN A 253 -3.81 2.72 -8.91
CA GLN A 253 -4.05 1.42 -8.26
C GLN A 253 -5.45 1.28 -7.67
N PHE A 254 -5.83 0.02 -7.47
CA PHE A 254 -6.99 -0.41 -6.70
C PHE A 254 -6.56 -1.47 -5.69
N TYR A 255 -7.25 -1.54 -4.55
CA TYR A 255 -7.27 -2.72 -3.69
C TYR A 255 -8.71 -3.28 -3.74
N MET A 256 -8.88 -4.58 -3.96
CA MET A 256 -10.18 -5.24 -4.16
C MET A 256 -10.12 -6.71 -3.73
N GLY A 257 -11.26 -7.39 -3.80
CA GLY A 257 -11.27 -8.85 -3.77
C GLY A 257 -11.13 -9.40 -5.19
N PHE A 258 -10.46 -10.55 -5.34
CA PHE A 258 -10.53 -11.37 -6.55
C PHE A 258 -11.13 -12.73 -6.20
N TYR A 259 -11.94 -13.31 -7.10
CA TYR A 259 -12.61 -14.59 -6.84
C TYR A 259 -12.50 -15.58 -8.00
N ASN A 260 -12.46 -16.86 -7.65
CA ASN A 260 -12.42 -17.98 -8.58
C ASN A 260 -13.86 -18.44 -8.92
N LYS A 261 -14.31 -18.10 -10.14
CA LYS A 261 -15.65 -18.40 -10.67
C LYS A 261 -15.94 -19.91 -10.69
N ALA A 262 -14.93 -20.75 -10.92
CA ALA A 262 -15.10 -22.21 -10.96
C ALA A 262 -15.35 -22.79 -9.56
N LEU A 263 -14.63 -22.32 -8.55
CA LEU A 263 -14.84 -22.70 -7.14
C LEU A 263 -16.18 -22.17 -6.59
N PHE A 264 -16.57 -20.95 -6.96
CA PHE A 264 -17.91 -20.42 -6.67
C PHE A 264 -19.02 -21.27 -7.29
N LYS A 265 -18.87 -21.69 -8.55
CA LYS A 265 -19.80 -22.63 -9.21
C LYS A 265 -19.86 -23.97 -8.48
N LYS A 266 -18.71 -24.57 -8.14
CA LYS A 266 -18.61 -25.85 -7.40
C LYS A 266 -19.34 -25.81 -6.06
N ALA A 267 -19.27 -24.68 -5.34
CA ALA A 267 -19.95 -24.49 -4.05
C ALA A 267 -21.40 -23.96 -4.14
N GLY A 268 -21.97 -23.81 -5.34
CA GLY A 268 -23.33 -23.26 -5.50
C GLY A 268 -23.47 -21.81 -5.00
N VAL A 269 -22.39 -21.02 -5.06
CA VAL A 269 -22.37 -19.60 -4.70
C VAL A 269 -22.67 -18.78 -5.97
N LYS A 270 -23.96 -18.45 -6.17
CA LYS A 270 -24.47 -17.84 -7.41
C LYS A 270 -23.98 -16.43 -7.71
N ALA A 271 -23.46 -15.71 -6.72
CA ALA A 271 -22.97 -14.33 -6.85
C ALA A 271 -21.92 -14.00 -5.78
N VAL A 272 -21.05 -13.03 -6.06
CA VAL A 272 -20.08 -12.52 -5.07
C VAL A 272 -20.77 -11.84 -3.89
N PRO A 273 -20.25 -12.01 -2.66
CA PRO A 273 -20.80 -11.34 -1.49
C PRO A 273 -20.62 -9.82 -1.58
N ARG A 274 -21.61 -9.05 -1.11
CA ARG A 274 -21.55 -7.57 -1.03
C ARG A 274 -21.66 -7.01 0.39
N THR A 275 -21.93 -7.87 1.38
CA THR A 275 -22.05 -7.51 2.79
C THR A 275 -21.50 -8.63 3.67
N TRP A 276 -21.20 -8.31 4.94
CA TRP A 276 -20.76 -9.28 5.95
C TRP A 276 -21.61 -10.55 6.04
N SER A 277 -22.95 -10.41 6.00
CA SER A 277 -23.86 -11.56 6.03
C SER A 277 -23.71 -12.43 4.78
N GLY A 278 -23.62 -11.80 3.60
CA GLY A 278 -23.33 -12.49 2.34
C GLY A 278 -21.97 -13.19 2.33
N LEU A 279 -20.94 -12.59 2.93
CA LEU A 279 -19.61 -13.20 3.07
C LEU A 279 -19.69 -14.47 3.90
N PHE A 280 -20.26 -14.40 5.12
CA PHE A 280 -20.37 -15.58 5.97
C PHE A 280 -21.22 -16.70 5.32
N ALA A 281 -22.29 -16.35 4.59
CA ALA A 281 -23.08 -17.31 3.83
C ALA A 281 -22.28 -17.97 2.68
N ALA A 282 -21.45 -17.20 1.97
CA ALA A 282 -20.52 -17.73 0.97
C ALA A 282 -19.46 -18.64 1.60
N CYS A 283 -18.87 -18.25 2.74
CA CYS A 283 -17.92 -19.10 3.47
C CYS A 283 -18.53 -20.45 3.83
N THR A 284 -19.73 -20.48 4.42
CA THR A 284 -20.40 -21.73 4.79
C THR A 284 -20.56 -22.68 3.62
N LYS A 285 -20.95 -22.17 2.43
CA LYS A 285 -21.06 -22.96 1.20
C LYS A 285 -19.71 -23.46 0.69
N LEU A 286 -18.69 -22.60 0.68
CA LEU A 286 -17.35 -22.93 0.21
C LEU A 286 -16.72 -24.02 1.10
N LYS A 287 -16.81 -23.88 2.43
CA LYS A 287 -16.38 -24.93 3.38
C LYS A 287 -17.12 -26.25 3.17
N ALA A 288 -18.44 -26.22 2.98
CA ALA A 288 -19.24 -27.42 2.75
C ALA A 288 -18.88 -28.16 1.44
N ALA A 289 -18.27 -27.47 0.47
CA ALA A 289 -17.74 -28.04 -0.76
C ALA A 289 -16.24 -28.45 -0.67
N GLY A 290 -15.64 -28.38 0.52
CA GLY A 290 -14.22 -28.66 0.75
C GLY A 290 -13.27 -27.58 0.21
N ILE A 291 -13.71 -26.32 0.15
CA ILE A 291 -12.96 -25.21 -0.46
C ILE A 291 -12.65 -24.13 0.58
N THR A 292 -11.37 -23.76 0.70
CA THR A 292 -10.92 -22.60 1.48
C THR A 292 -11.62 -21.33 0.98
N PRO A 293 -12.42 -20.61 1.80
CA PRO A 293 -13.23 -19.53 1.24
C PRO A 293 -12.41 -18.31 0.81
N MET A 294 -11.42 -17.91 1.60
CA MET A 294 -10.49 -16.81 1.32
C MET A 294 -9.08 -17.20 1.77
N VAL A 295 -8.04 -16.76 1.07
CA VAL A 295 -6.65 -16.96 1.51
C VAL A 295 -6.11 -15.70 2.21
N TYR A 296 -5.40 -15.93 3.32
CA TYR A 296 -4.61 -14.96 4.07
C TYR A 296 -3.21 -15.54 4.37
N GLY A 297 -2.23 -14.65 4.42
CA GLY A 297 -0.81 -14.93 4.57
C GLY A 297 0.00 -13.78 3.95
N ALA A 298 1.32 -13.93 3.88
CA ALA A 298 2.19 -13.00 3.17
C ALA A 298 2.22 -13.29 1.66
N ASP A 299 2.51 -12.26 0.86
CA ASP A 299 2.80 -12.35 -0.56
C ASP A 299 4.32 -12.37 -0.85
N GLU A 300 4.73 -12.11 -2.08
CA GLU A 300 6.16 -12.03 -2.46
C GLU A 300 6.75 -10.61 -2.28
N GLN A 301 5.94 -9.56 -2.11
CA GLN A 301 6.41 -8.20 -1.81
C GLN A 301 6.80 -8.06 -0.33
N GLY A 302 6.18 -8.80 0.59
CA GLY A 302 6.74 -9.05 1.92
C GLY A 302 7.06 -7.77 2.72
N ILE A 303 6.13 -6.82 2.71
CA ILE A 303 6.23 -5.51 3.37
C ILE A 303 6.00 -5.71 4.89
N GLN A 304 6.93 -6.43 5.52
CA GLN A 304 6.77 -7.21 6.76
C GLN A 304 6.05 -8.56 6.53
N SER A 305 6.33 -9.52 7.41
CA SER A 305 5.73 -10.85 7.45
C SER A 305 4.48 -10.85 8.35
N SER A 306 3.53 -11.75 8.07
CA SER A 306 2.10 -11.70 8.52
C SER A 306 1.25 -10.89 7.50
N PRO A 307 -0.09 -11.13 7.37
CA PRO A 307 -0.85 -10.78 6.14
C PRO A 307 -1.11 -9.29 5.83
N TYR A 308 -2.15 -9.05 5.01
CA TYR A 308 -2.68 -7.75 4.59
C TYR A 308 -3.68 -7.00 5.55
N PRO A 309 -3.76 -7.21 6.90
CA PRO A 309 -4.72 -6.46 7.73
C PRO A 309 -4.75 -4.94 7.55
N TRP A 310 -3.60 -4.31 7.29
CA TRP A 310 -3.56 -2.86 7.08
C TRP A 310 -4.23 -2.42 5.77
N TYR A 311 -4.18 -3.25 4.73
CA TYR A 311 -4.82 -2.96 3.44
C TYR A 311 -6.32 -3.28 3.49
N ASP A 312 -6.70 -4.36 4.17
CA ASP A 312 -8.10 -4.65 4.54
C ASP A 312 -8.72 -3.50 5.36
N MET A 313 -7.95 -2.82 6.21
CA MET A 313 -8.41 -1.67 6.98
C MET A 313 -8.92 -0.50 6.11
N SER A 314 -8.43 -0.33 4.89
CA SER A 314 -8.98 0.64 3.94
C SER A 314 -10.47 0.37 3.66
N TYR A 315 -10.86 -0.90 3.46
CA TYR A 315 -12.27 -1.29 3.30
C TYR A 315 -13.04 -1.30 4.61
N LEU A 316 -12.43 -1.76 5.71
CA LEU A 316 -13.08 -1.76 7.02
C LEU A 316 -13.45 -0.35 7.46
N MET A 317 -12.58 0.63 7.22
CA MET A 317 -12.84 2.04 7.52
C MET A 317 -13.83 2.65 6.53
N ALA A 318 -13.70 2.41 5.22
CA ALA A 318 -14.71 2.83 4.24
C ALA A 318 -16.11 2.30 4.57
N GLY A 319 -16.21 1.10 5.17
CA GLY A 319 -17.46 0.48 5.59
C GLY A 319 -18.22 1.22 6.71
N VAL A 320 -17.59 2.14 7.45
CA VAL A 320 -18.21 2.89 8.58
C VAL A 320 -17.80 4.37 8.69
N LEU A 321 -16.88 4.86 7.86
CA LEU A 321 -16.41 6.25 7.79
C LEU A 321 -16.57 6.79 6.36
N THR A 322 -17.03 8.02 6.22
CA THR A 322 -16.97 8.74 4.92
C THR A 322 -15.54 9.23 4.65
N PRO A 323 -15.16 9.57 3.40
CA PRO A 323 -13.80 10.06 3.10
C PRO A 323 -13.42 11.33 3.90
N ALA A 324 -14.40 12.17 4.24
CA ALA A 324 -14.18 13.34 5.10
C ALA A 324 -13.81 12.94 6.55
N GLN A 325 -14.38 11.86 7.07
CA GLN A 325 -14.08 11.36 8.43
C GLN A 325 -12.68 10.73 8.52
N TRP A 326 -12.03 10.38 7.41
CA TRP A 326 -10.67 9.83 7.43
C TRP A 326 -9.63 10.87 7.92
N LYS A 327 -9.84 12.17 7.70
CA LYS A 327 -9.00 13.21 8.34
C LYS A 327 -9.11 13.16 9.87
N GLY A 328 -10.25 12.71 10.40
CA GLY A 328 -10.43 12.51 11.84
C GLY A 328 -9.60 11.36 12.42
N LEU A 329 -9.25 10.34 11.62
CA LEU A 329 -8.30 9.29 12.05
C LEU A 329 -6.88 9.84 12.17
N TYR A 330 -6.50 10.76 11.28
CA TYR A 330 -5.20 11.46 11.32
C TYR A 330 -5.09 12.45 12.48
N THR A 331 -6.15 13.21 12.79
CA THR A 331 -6.14 14.21 13.89
C THR A 331 -6.50 13.61 15.26
N GLY A 332 -7.11 12.43 15.28
CA GLY A 332 -7.68 11.82 16.47
C GLY A 332 -9.11 12.24 16.79
N SER A 333 -9.72 13.17 16.03
CA SER A 333 -11.13 13.56 16.23
C SER A 333 -12.14 12.47 15.83
N THR A 334 -11.71 11.46 15.07
CA THR A 334 -12.40 10.16 14.93
C THR A 334 -11.57 9.11 15.64
N LEU A 335 -12.08 8.59 16.75
CA LEU A 335 -11.34 7.64 17.58
C LEU A 335 -11.22 6.27 16.90
N TRP A 336 -10.00 5.74 16.82
CA TRP A 336 -9.70 4.34 16.50
C TRP A 336 -10.46 3.37 17.43
N THR A 337 -10.64 3.73 18.70
CA THR A 337 -11.40 2.97 19.70
C THR A 337 -12.91 3.20 19.63
N SER A 338 -13.44 3.93 18.64
CA SER A 338 -14.89 4.17 18.53
C SER A 338 -15.67 2.87 18.29
N PRO A 339 -16.90 2.71 18.83
CA PRO A 339 -17.66 1.46 18.72
C PRO A 339 -17.85 0.96 17.28
N LYS A 340 -17.99 1.86 16.30
CA LYS A 340 -18.12 1.50 14.88
C LYS A 340 -16.85 0.92 14.26
N VAL A 341 -15.67 1.40 14.67
CA VAL A 341 -14.37 0.85 14.23
C VAL A 341 -14.12 -0.50 14.90
N VAL A 342 -14.31 -0.59 16.21
CA VAL A 342 -14.14 -1.83 16.99
C VAL A 342 -15.12 -2.92 16.52
N ALA A 343 -16.35 -2.57 16.13
CA ALA A 343 -17.32 -3.52 15.57
C ALA A 343 -16.91 -4.05 14.18
N GLN A 344 -16.28 -3.24 13.33
CA GLN A 344 -15.75 -3.70 12.04
C GLN A 344 -14.56 -4.65 12.24
N LEU A 345 -13.60 -4.26 13.10
CA LEU A 345 -12.49 -5.12 13.50
C LEU A 345 -12.99 -6.46 14.06
N THR A 346 -13.99 -6.44 14.95
CA THR A 346 -14.56 -7.65 15.56
C THR A 346 -15.22 -8.60 14.54
N LYS A 347 -15.84 -8.06 13.47
CA LYS A 347 -16.35 -8.91 12.37
C LYS A 347 -15.21 -9.52 11.56
N TRP A 348 -14.19 -8.72 11.25
CA TRP A 348 -13.03 -9.14 10.47
C TRP A 348 -12.16 -10.18 11.19
N THR A 349 -11.79 -9.98 12.46
CA THR A 349 -11.09 -10.98 13.28
C THR A 349 -11.93 -12.23 13.59
N SER A 350 -13.23 -12.23 13.26
CA SER A 350 -14.05 -13.45 13.34
C SER A 350 -13.92 -14.35 12.11
N LEU A 351 -13.26 -13.90 11.03
CA LEU A 351 -13.11 -14.67 9.79
C LEU A 351 -12.40 -16.02 10.01
N PRO A 352 -11.23 -16.12 10.68
CA PRO A 352 -10.59 -17.41 10.92
C PRO A 352 -11.42 -18.32 11.82
N LYS A 353 -11.98 -17.77 12.91
CA LYS A 353 -12.84 -18.51 13.86
C LYS A 353 -14.17 -18.98 13.26
N LYS A 354 -14.58 -18.44 12.11
CA LYS A 354 -15.72 -18.92 11.30
C LYS A 354 -15.30 -19.87 10.18
N GLY A 355 -14.00 -20.07 9.96
CA GLY A 355 -13.44 -20.83 8.83
C GLY A 355 -13.58 -20.11 7.48
N CYS A 356 -13.72 -18.79 7.46
CA CYS A 356 -13.71 -18.02 6.21
C CYS A 356 -12.31 -17.95 5.57
N THR A 357 -11.27 -18.40 6.28
CA THR A 357 -9.87 -18.36 5.84
C THR A 357 -9.27 -19.76 5.75
N ASN A 358 -8.05 -19.87 5.24
CA ASN A 358 -7.12 -20.94 5.60
C ASN A 358 -6.83 -20.94 7.12
N THR A 359 -6.23 -22.02 7.64
CA THR A 359 -5.91 -22.18 9.07
C THR A 359 -4.61 -21.49 9.48
N ASP A 360 -3.66 -21.38 8.56
CA ASP A 360 -2.29 -20.88 8.71
C ASP A 360 -2.17 -19.36 8.44
N VAL A 361 -3.16 -18.55 8.81
CA VAL A 361 -3.32 -17.15 8.34
C VAL A 361 -2.14 -16.22 8.61
N LEU A 362 -1.36 -16.45 9.68
CA LEU A 362 -0.18 -15.63 10.02
C LEU A 362 1.12 -16.15 9.39
N THR A 363 1.15 -17.42 8.99
CA THR A 363 2.38 -18.13 8.58
C THR A 363 2.40 -18.54 7.12
N LYS A 364 1.25 -18.63 6.44
CA LYS A 364 1.18 -18.94 5.00
C LYS A 364 1.96 -17.90 4.20
N GLN A 365 2.79 -18.39 3.28
CA GLN A 365 3.53 -17.57 2.33
C GLN A 365 2.96 -17.75 0.92
N ASN A 366 3.25 -16.81 0.02
CA ASN A 366 2.86 -16.83 -1.38
C ASN A 366 1.34 -17.05 -1.60
N ILE A 367 0.52 -16.17 -1.01
CA ILE A 367 -0.94 -16.23 -1.19
C ILE A 367 -1.41 -16.01 -2.63
N VAL A 368 -0.65 -15.24 -3.42
CA VAL A 368 -0.85 -15.02 -4.86
C VAL A 368 -0.74 -16.37 -5.61
N GLY A 369 0.30 -17.15 -5.33
CA GLY A 369 0.51 -18.51 -5.82
C GLY A 369 -0.56 -19.48 -5.37
N ALA A 370 -1.02 -19.39 -4.11
CA ALA A 370 -2.09 -20.23 -3.58
C ALA A 370 -3.44 -19.96 -4.29
N PHE A 371 -3.81 -18.69 -4.49
CA PHE A 371 -5.04 -18.33 -5.18
C PHE A 371 -5.01 -18.66 -6.68
N THR A 372 -3.88 -18.41 -7.37
CA THR A 372 -3.72 -18.77 -8.79
C THR A 372 -3.80 -20.29 -9.05
N LYS A 373 -3.30 -21.12 -8.12
CA LYS A 373 -3.48 -22.59 -8.13
C LYS A 373 -4.89 -23.05 -7.78
N GLY A 374 -5.74 -22.18 -7.23
CA GLY A 374 -7.08 -22.53 -6.79
C GLY A 374 -7.16 -23.19 -5.40
N GLU A 375 -6.16 -22.98 -4.53
CA GLU A 375 -6.21 -23.43 -3.12
C GLU A 375 -7.31 -22.72 -2.32
N ALA A 376 -7.76 -21.54 -2.79
CA ALA A 376 -8.85 -20.77 -2.20
C ALA A 376 -9.75 -20.10 -3.24
N ALA A 377 -11.00 -19.81 -2.85
CA ALA A 377 -12.01 -19.22 -3.74
C ALA A 377 -11.97 -17.69 -3.82
N MET A 378 -11.36 -17.01 -2.86
CA MET A 378 -11.19 -15.56 -2.80
C MET A 378 -9.79 -15.17 -2.31
N ILE A 379 -9.34 -13.97 -2.68
CA ILE A 379 -8.19 -13.27 -2.11
C ILE A 379 -8.52 -11.77 -1.99
N SER A 380 -7.89 -11.09 -1.04
CA SER A 380 -7.95 -9.63 -0.83
C SER A 380 -6.59 -9.05 -1.24
N ASP A 381 -6.53 -8.27 -2.32
CA ASP A 381 -5.24 -7.88 -2.95
C ASP A 381 -5.37 -6.66 -3.89
N GLY A 382 -4.23 -6.14 -4.36
CA GLY A 382 -4.15 -4.99 -5.26
C GLY A 382 -4.21 -5.29 -6.76
N SER A 383 -4.31 -4.22 -7.55
CA SER A 383 -4.33 -4.26 -9.02
C SER A 383 -3.01 -4.66 -9.67
N TRP A 384 -1.88 -4.61 -8.95
CA TRP A 384 -0.55 -4.99 -9.46
C TRP A 384 -0.43 -6.48 -9.82
N ASP A 385 -1.13 -7.36 -9.09
CA ASP A 385 -1.16 -8.81 -9.34
C ASP A 385 -2.39 -9.28 -10.13
N ALA A 386 -3.29 -8.36 -10.49
CA ALA A 386 -4.37 -8.65 -11.42
C ALA A 386 -3.89 -9.23 -12.77
N PRO A 387 -2.75 -8.80 -13.38
CA PRO A 387 -2.14 -9.47 -14.53
C PRO A 387 -1.71 -10.91 -14.23
N THR A 388 -1.17 -11.19 -13.04
CA THR A 388 -0.78 -12.53 -12.57
C THR A 388 -2.00 -13.45 -12.52
N TYR A 389 -3.08 -13.00 -11.89
CA TYR A 389 -4.38 -13.71 -11.85
C TYR A 389 -4.96 -13.92 -13.25
N GLN A 390 -4.94 -12.89 -14.09
CA GLN A 390 -5.47 -12.96 -15.46
C GLN A 390 -4.71 -13.97 -16.33
N LYS A 391 -3.38 -14.05 -16.18
CA LYS A 391 -2.51 -14.98 -16.90
C LYS A 391 -2.73 -16.43 -16.45
N ALA A 392 -2.81 -16.68 -15.14
CA ALA A 392 -2.94 -18.04 -14.60
C ALA A 392 -4.36 -18.61 -14.75
N MET A 393 -5.40 -17.79 -14.57
CA MET A 393 -6.78 -18.26 -14.42
C MET A 393 -7.67 -17.92 -15.63
N GLY A 394 -7.20 -17.06 -16.55
CA GLY A 394 -7.95 -16.65 -17.74
C GLY A 394 -9.34 -16.10 -17.39
N LYS A 395 -10.38 -16.62 -18.05
CA LYS A 395 -11.77 -16.21 -17.80
C LYS A 395 -12.31 -16.61 -16.41
N ASN A 396 -11.62 -17.48 -15.66
CA ASN A 396 -12.11 -18.04 -14.39
C ASN A 396 -11.89 -17.12 -13.18
N VAL A 397 -11.16 -16.02 -13.30
CA VAL A 397 -11.05 -14.98 -12.27
C VAL A 397 -11.88 -13.75 -12.63
N ALA A 398 -12.35 -13.01 -11.62
CA ALA A 398 -12.85 -11.63 -11.75
C ALA A 398 -12.63 -10.86 -10.43
N PRO A 399 -12.63 -9.52 -10.47
CA PRO A 399 -12.63 -8.69 -9.27
C PRO A 399 -14.02 -8.59 -8.64
N PHE A 400 -14.07 -8.21 -7.37
CA PHE A 400 -15.28 -7.79 -6.66
C PHE A 400 -14.94 -6.79 -5.55
N ALA A 401 -15.88 -5.90 -5.22
CA ALA A 401 -15.72 -5.01 -4.08
C ALA A 401 -15.84 -5.81 -2.76
N LEU A 402 -14.86 -5.67 -1.86
CA LEU A 402 -14.82 -6.47 -0.64
C LEU A 402 -16.06 -6.22 0.25
N PRO A 403 -16.68 -7.27 0.80
CA PRO A 403 -17.96 -7.21 1.49
C PRO A 403 -17.86 -6.72 2.94
N PHE A 404 -16.77 -6.04 3.30
CA PHE A 404 -16.48 -5.54 4.66
C PHE A 404 -17.33 -4.31 5.06
N THR A 405 -18.60 -4.32 4.68
CA THR A 405 -19.55 -3.23 4.82
C THR A 405 -20.96 -3.81 4.99
N ASN A 406 -21.88 -3.01 5.52
CA ASN A 406 -23.31 -3.34 5.51
C ASN A 406 -24.02 -2.79 4.25
N SER A 407 -23.42 -1.82 3.52
CA SER A 407 -24.05 -1.11 2.40
C SER A 407 -23.62 -1.58 1.01
N GLY A 408 -22.46 -2.25 0.89
CA GLY A 408 -21.97 -2.84 -0.37
C GLY A 408 -21.60 -1.85 -1.47
N LYS A 409 -21.11 -0.64 -1.10
CA LYS A 409 -21.03 0.56 -1.96
C LYS A 409 -19.68 1.31 -1.94
N ASN A 410 -18.57 0.63 -1.62
CA ASN A 410 -17.24 1.24 -1.59
C ASN A 410 -16.26 0.48 -2.48
N VAL A 411 -15.29 1.18 -3.06
CA VAL A 411 -14.05 0.61 -3.60
C VAL A 411 -12.85 1.41 -3.08
N THR A 412 -11.70 0.76 -2.94
CA THR A 412 -10.44 1.46 -2.69
C THR A 412 -9.70 1.68 -4.01
N GLN A 413 -9.56 2.95 -4.40
CA GLN A 413 -8.88 3.43 -5.61
C GLN A 413 -7.98 4.60 -5.23
N TYR A 414 -6.72 4.53 -5.64
CA TYR A 414 -5.70 5.46 -5.17
C TYR A 414 -4.58 5.68 -6.20
N ALA A 415 -3.84 6.76 -5.99
CA ALA A 415 -2.51 6.89 -6.56
C ALA A 415 -1.59 5.96 -5.78
N GLY A 416 -1.15 4.86 -6.40
CA GLY A 416 -0.29 3.88 -5.72
C GLY A 416 1.10 4.43 -5.49
N ASP A 417 1.88 4.42 -6.57
CA ASP A 417 3.30 4.66 -6.60
C ASP A 417 3.69 5.65 -7.71
N GLY A 418 4.96 6.04 -7.71
CA GLY A 418 5.54 6.86 -8.76
C GLY A 418 7.00 7.20 -8.53
N PHE A 419 7.55 8.00 -9.43
CA PHE A 419 8.94 8.43 -9.43
C PHE A 419 9.09 9.83 -8.85
N SER A 420 10.01 9.99 -7.90
CA SER A 420 10.42 11.27 -7.33
C SER A 420 11.90 11.49 -7.57
N VAL A 421 12.26 12.68 -8.05
CA VAL A 421 13.66 13.10 -8.17
C VAL A 421 14.16 13.50 -6.78
N MET A 422 15.36 13.08 -6.40
CA MET A 422 15.96 13.43 -5.12
C MET A 422 16.59 14.83 -5.19
N ASN A 423 16.32 15.69 -4.21
CA ASN A 423 16.78 17.09 -4.21
C ASN A 423 18.30 17.26 -4.00
N TYR A 424 19.01 16.17 -3.72
CA TYR A 424 20.47 16.08 -3.67
C TYR A 424 21.10 15.46 -4.92
N SER A 425 20.30 15.03 -5.91
CA SER A 425 20.82 14.61 -7.23
C SER A 425 21.58 15.76 -7.89
N LYS A 426 22.64 15.43 -8.62
CA LYS A 426 23.38 16.38 -9.48
C LYS A 426 22.79 16.49 -10.89
N HIS A 427 21.86 15.60 -11.24
CA HIS A 427 21.29 15.42 -12.58
C HIS A 427 19.76 15.62 -12.57
N GLN A 428 19.32 16.65 -11.83
CA GLN A 428 17.90 16.97 -11.69
C GLN A 428 17.23 17.35 -13.02
N PRO A 429 17.84 18.13 -13.94
CA PRO A 429 17.28 18.40 -15.26
C PRO A 429 17.03 17.12 -16.09
N GLU A 430 17.96 16.17 -16.05
CA GLU A 430 17.91 14.89 -16.77
C GLU A 430 16.88 13.94 -16.15
N ALA A 431 16.83 13.88 -14.81
CA ALA A 431 15.82 13.13 -14.08
C ALA A 431 14.40 13.70 -14.32
N VAL A 432 14.25 15.02 -14.40
CA VAL A 432 13.00 15.68 -14.78
C VAL A 432 12.60 15.36 -16.24
N GLN A 433 13.54 15.24 -17.18
CA GLN A 433 13.24 14.77 -18.53
C GLN A 433 12.64 13.35 -18.52
N PHE A 434 13.16 12.44 -17.70
CA PHE A 434 12.56 11.11 -17.53
C PHE A 434 11.14 11.19 -16.95
N LEU A 435 10.88 12.03 -15.95
CA LEU A 435 9.54 12.24 -15.41
C LEU A 435 8.57 12.86 -16.45
N LYS A 436 9.05 13.75 -17.33
CA LYS A 436 8.27 14.24 -18.49
C LYS A 436 7.96 13.11 -19.48
N PHE A 437 8.93 12.25 -19.75
CA PHE A 437 8.71 11.06 -20.58
C PHE A 437 7.70 10.09 -19.95
N VAL A 438 7.66 9.90 -18.63
CA VAL A 438 6.67 9.04 -17.93
C VAL A 438 5.22 9.47 -18.20
N MET A 439 4.97 10.77 -18.39
CA MET A 439 3.66 11.30 -18.80
C MET A 439 3.32 11.10 -20.29
N SER A 440 4.31 10.77 -21.12
CA SER A 440 4.15 10.70 -22.57
C SER A 440 3.28 9.53 -23.04
N GLY A 441 2.68 9.66 -24.22
CA GLY A 441 1.88 8.59 -24.84
C GLY A 441 2.63 7.26 -25.00
N PRO A 442 3.90 7.23 -25.45
CA PRO A 442 4.73 6.03 -25.42
C PRO A 442 4.84 5.39 -24.02
N ALA A 443 5.14 6.18 -22.99
CA ALA A 443 5.30 5.65 -21.62
C ALA A 443 3.97 5.17 -21.00
N GLN A 444 2.83 5.74 -21.38
CA GLN A 444 1.51 5.28 -20.95
C GLN A 444 1.05 4.03 -21.74
N LYS A 445 1.45 3.88 -23.01
CA LYS A 445 1.30 2.64 -23.78
C LYS A 445 2.09 1.47 -23.17
N ILE A 446 3.28 1.74 -22.62
CA ILE A 446 4.08 0.72 -21.90
C ILE A 446 3.36 0.20 -20.65
N ILE A 447 2.73 1.07 -19.85
CA ILE A 447 1.90 0.66 -18.70
C ILE A 447 0.72 -0.19 -19.14
N ALA A 448 -0.01 0.22 -20.18
CA ALA A 448 -1.12 -0.54 -20.72
C ALA A 448 -0.71 -1.91 -21.28
N ALA A 449 0.53 -2.06 -21.76
CA ALA A 449 1.10 -3.31 -22.24
C ALA A 449 1.59 -4.23 -21.10
N ALA A 450 2.05 -3.67 -19.97
CA ALA A 450 2.37 -4.42 -18.76
C ALA A 450 1.12 -4.94 -18.00
N GLY A 451 -0.09 -4.66 -18.50
CA GLY A 451 -1.34 -5.06 -17.85
C GLY A 451 -1.76 -4.17 -16.67
N LEU A 452 -1.03 -3.08 -16.43
CA LEU A 452 -1.26 -2.08 -15.38
C LEU A 452 -2.24 -0.98 -15.87
N ILE A 453 -2.57 -0.01 -15.01
CA ILE A 453 -3.59 1.03 -15.32
C ILE A 453 -2.94 2.40 -15.58
N PRO A 454 -2.99 2.94 -16.82
CA PRO A 454 -2.51 4.29 -17.12
C PRO A 454 -3.15 5.37 -16.24
N ASN A 455 -2.33 6.30 -15.77
CA ASN A 455 -2.75 7.39 -14.87
C ASN A 455 -2.96 8.73 -15.57
N VAL A 456 -2.50 8.87 -16.81
CA VAL A 456 -2.81 10.03 -17.66
C VAL A 456 -4.16 9.82 -18.34
N LYS A 457 -5.05 10.81 -18.23
CA LYS A 457 -6.39 10.83 -18.83
C LYS A 457 -6.33 10.60 -20.34
N GLY A 458 -7.28 9.81 -20.85
CA GLY A 458 -7.35 9.39 -22.25
C GLY A 458 -6.67 8.04 -22.53
N TYR A 459 -5.68 7.63 -21.72
CA TYR A 459 -5.08 6.30 -21.83
C TYR A 459 -5.91 5.24 -21.07
N ARG A 460 -5.86 3.99 -21.52
CA ARG A 460 -6.63 2.86 -20.99
C ARG A 460 -5.76 1.61 -20.92
N THR A 461 -6.03 0.76 -19.94
CA THR A 461 -5.40 -0.57 -19.84
C THR A 461 -5.99 -1.54 -20.87
N LYS A 462 -5.16 -2.48 -21.37
CA LYS A 462 -5.63 -3.59 -22.21
C LYS A 462 -6.05 -4.82 -21.42
N SER A 463 -5.79 -4.85 -20.11
CA SER A 463 -6.07 -6.01 -19.26
C SER A 463 -7.58 -6.14 -18.99
N PRO A 464 -8.24 -7.28 -19.28
CA PRO A 464 -9.68 -7.44 -19.08
C PRO A 464 -10.08 -7.30 -17.61
N ILE A 465 -9.38 -7.98 -16.71
CA ILE A 465 -9.62 -7.92 -15.26
C ILE A 465 -9.53 -6.49 -14.70
N GLN A 466 -8.56 -5.67 -15.17
CA GLN A 466 -8.44 -4.26 -14.75
C GLN A 466 -9.59 -3.41 -15.28
N ASN A 467 -10.09 -3.70 -16.50
CA ASN A 467 -11.27 -3.04 -17.03
C ASN A 467 -12.54 -3.44 -16.26
N GLU A 468 -12.64 -4.68 -15.74
CA GLU A 468 -13.69 -5.07 -14.79
C GLU A 468 -13.57 -4.26 -13.46
N MET A 469 -12.35 -4.05 -12.93
CA MET A 469 -12.13 -3.21 -11.73
C MET A 469 -12.56 -1.76 -11.96
N LEU A 470 -12.14 -1.15 -13.09
CA LEU A 470 -12.54 0.20 -13.50
C LEU A 470 -14.06 0.31 -13.69
N ALA A 471 -14.72 -0.70 -14.26
CA ALA A 471 -16.17 -0.72 -14.44
C ALA A 471 -16.93 -0.88 -13.12
N LEU A 472 -16.41 -1.64 -12.16
CA LEU A 472 -16.96 -1.72 -10.79
C LEU A 472 -16.84 -0.38 -10.07
N ALA A 473 -15.70 0.31 -10.20
CA ALA A 473 -15.47 1.61 -9.58
C ALA A 473 -16.33 2.74 -10.19
N ALA A 474 -16.56 2.71 -11.50
CA ALA A 474 -17.43 3.64 -12.21
C ALA A 474 -18.95 3.37 -12.00
N LYS A 475 -19.33 2.26 -11.35
CA LYS A 475 -20.73 1.87 -11.19
C LYS A 475 -21.45 2.80 -10.20
N GLN A 476 -22.61 3.31 -10.61
CA GLN A 476 -23.40 4.27 -9.83
C GLN A 476 -23.60 3.81 -8.37
N GLY A 477 -23.26 4.70 -7.43
CA GLY A 477 -23.37 4.46 -6.01
C GLY A 477 -22.19 3.74 -5.37
N TYR A 478 -21.10 3.47 -6.09
CA TYR A 478 -19.80 3.19 -5.49
C TYR A 478 -19.02 4.48 -5.22
N ALA A 479 -18.43 4.59 -4.03
CA ALA A 479 -17.53 5.69 -3.67
C ALA A 479 -16.07 5.21 -3.67
N PRO A 480 -15.13 5.92 -4.34
CA PRO A 480 -13.71 5.64 -4.27
C PRO A 480 -13.09 6.23 -2.99
N TYR A 481 -12.41 5.39 -2.23
CA TYR A 481 -11.59 5.76 -1.08
C TYR A 481 -10.11 5.58 -1.43
N PRO A 482 -9.18 6.39 -0.87
CA PRO A 482 -7.76 6.08 -0.94
C PRO A 482 -7.43 4.83 -0.11
N MET A 483 -6.17 4.40 -0.11
CA MET A 483 -5.69 3.53 0.96
C MET A 483 -5.52 4.31 2.25
N LEU A 484 -5.58 3.60 3.38
CA LEU A 484 -5.55 4.21 4.70
C LEU A 484 -4.17 4.79 5.05
N ASP A 485 -3.08 4.15 4.59
CA ASP A 485 -1.71 4.68 4.64
C ASP A 485 -1.51 5.99 3.87
N ASN A 486 -2.26 6.24 2.79
CA ASN A 486 -2.18 7.52 2.09
C ASN A 486 -2.57 8.69 3.00
N VAL A 487 -3.30 8.47 4.11
CA VAL A 487 -3.81 9.53 5.01
C VAL A 487 -3.58 9.28 6.51
N VAL A 488 -2.96 8.18 6.91
CA VAL A 488 -2.61 7.84 8.30
C VAL A 488 -1.09 7.72 8.45
N GLN A 489 -0.57 8.22 9.57
CA GLN A 489 0.87 8.38 9.81
C GLN A 489 1.59 7.02 9.83
N GLY A 490 2.80 6.95 9.27
CA GLY A 490 3.57 5.70 9.14
C GLY A 490 3.84 4.98 10.46
N GLU A 491 3.89 5.71 11.58
CA GLU A 491 3.99 5.20 12.94
C GLU A 491 2.71 4.46 13.37
N VAL A 492 1.55 4.99 13.01
CA VAL A 492 0.22 4.37 13.24
C VAL A 492 -0.01 3.21 12.28
N VAL A 493 0.48 3.28 11.03
CA VAL A 493 0.53 2.16 10.08
C VAL A 493 1.37 1.01 10.65
N THR A 494 2.57 1.30 11.17
CA THR A 494 3.49 0.29 11.73
C THR A 494 2.92 -0.37 12.99
N ALA A 495 2.29 0.40 13.88
CA ALA A 495 1.52 -0.16 14.99
C ALA A 495 0.31 -0.96 14.47
N GLY A 496 -0.31 -0.48 13.40
CA GLY A 496 -1.41 -1.09 12.68
C GLY A 496 -1.15 -2.54 12.29
N SER A 497 -0.22 -2.79 11.36
CA SER A 497 0.08 -4.15 10.85
C SER A 497 0.24 -5.15 11.99
N LYS A 498 1.29 -4.98 12.82
CA LYS A 498 1.64 -5.88 13.93
C LYS A 498 0.49 -6.16 14.91
N GLN A 499 -0.37 -5.18 15.18
CA GLN A 499 -1.42 -5.32 16.19
C GLN A 499 -2.73 -5.87 15.60
N LEU A 500 -3.00 -5.61 14.32
CA LEU A 500 -4.12 -6.22 13.62
C LEU A 500 -3.84 -7.69 13.29
N ASP A 501 -2.58 -8.05 12.98
CA ASP A 501 -2.10 -9.43 12.87
C ASP A 501 -2.39 -10.24 14.13
N ALA A 502 -1.91 -9.77 15.29
CA ALA A 502 -2.14 -10.38 16.60
C ALA A 502 -3.65 -10.48 16.93
N ALA A 503 -4.47 -9.53 16.49
CA ALA A 503 -5.92 -9.59 16.65
C ALA A 503 -6.62 -10.57 15.69
N PHE A 504 -6.04 -10.83 14.51
CA PHE A 504 -6.56 -11.76 13.50
C PHE A 504 -6.24 -13.21 13.86
N GLY A 505 -5.02 -13.50 14.33
CA GLY A 505 -4.69 -14.78 14.99
C GLY A 505 -5.50 -14.98 16.26
N GLY A 506 -5.71 -13.89 17.01
CA GLY A 506 -6.58 -13.84 18.19
C GLY A 506 -5.86 -13.78 19.53
N ASP A 507 -4.55 -13.49 19.51
CA ASP A 507 -3.71 -13.26 20.69
C ASP A 507 -4.16 -12.04 21.50
N ILE A 508 -4.70 -11.02 20.82
CA ILE A 508 -5.27 -9.82 21.43
C ILE A 508 -6.68 -9.53 20.92
N THR A 509 -7.44 -8.72 21.67
CA THR A 509 -8.80 -8.33 21.27
C THR A 509 -8.79 -7.23 20.18
N PRO A 510 -9.84 -7.13 19.35
CA PRO A 510 -10.05 -6.00 18.43
C PRO A 510 -9.95 -4.62 19.10
N LEU A 511 -10.40 -4.51 20.35
CA LEU A 511 -10.28 -3.27 21.14
C LEU A 511 -8.84 -3.03 21.61
N ALA A 512 -8.06 -4.06 21.92
CA ALA A 512 -6.64 -3.91 22.25
C ALA A 512 -5.85 -3.42 21.04
N ALA A 513 -6.04 -3.99 19.86
CA ALA A 513 -5.44 -3.49 18.63
C ALA A 513 -5.81 -2.02 18.37
N ALA A 514 -7.11 -1.68 18.43
CA ALA A 514 -7.60 -0.31 18.28
C ALA A 514 -7.00 0.68 19.31
N LYS A 515 -6.74 0.23 20.55
CA LYS A 515 -6.02 1.01 21.56
C LYS A 515 -4.55 1.23 21.17
N SER A 516 -3.87 0.24 20.60
CA SER A 516 -2.48 0.39 20.11
C SER A 516 -2.36 1.39 18.95
N LEU A 517 -3.31 1.38 18.00
CA LEU A 517 -3.38 2.41 16.95
C LEU A 517 -3.59 3.81 17.56
N LYS A 518 -4.48 3.93 18.56
CA LYS A 518 -4.67 5.21 19.28
C LYS A 518 -3.40 5.64 20.01
N ALA A 519 -2.73 4.74 20.73
CA ALA A 519 -1.51 5.04 21.49
C ALA A 519 -0.36 5.52 20.57
N ALA A 520 -0.21 4.93 19.39
CA ALA A 520 0.74 5.40 18.38
C ALA A 520 0.44 6.83 17.92
N LEU A 521 -0.84 7.17 17.70
CA LEU A 521 -1.27 8.53 17.36
C LEU A 521 -1.13 9.52 18.54
N ASP A 522 -1.41 9.07 19.75
CA ASP A 522 -1.28 9.87 20.98
C ASP A 522 0.18 10.28 21.22
N ALA A 523 1.13 9.38 20.94
CA ALA A 523 2.58 9.60 21.08
C ALA A 523 3.18 10.57 20.04
N LEU A 524 2.50 10.82 18.90
CA LEU A 524 2.99 11.76 17.88
C LEU A 524 2.93 13.22 18.37
N PRO A 525 3.87 14.10 17.94
CA PRO A 525 3.81 15.53 18.23
C PRO A 525 2.60 16.18 17.55
N ALA A 526 2.11 17.30 18.10
CA ALA A 526 0.93 18.00 17.58
C ALA A 526 1.06 18.39 16.08
N SER A 527 2.27 18.72 15.63
CA SER A 527 2.60 19.02 14.23
C SER A 527 2.33 17.87 13.24
N ARG A 528 2.26 16.63 13.71
CA ARG A 528 1.96 15.41 12.92
C ARG A 528 0.51 14.94 13.03
N LYS A 529 -0.36 15.67 13.75
CA LYS A 529 -1.80 15.37 13.90
C LYS A 529 -2.70 16.63 13.85
N GLY A 530 -2.19 17.71 13.25
CA GLY A 530 -2.90 18.98 13.07
C GLY A 530 -3.85 19.03 11.86
N PRO A 531 -4.39 20.21 11.52
CA PRO A 531 -5.24 20.38 10.34
C PRO A 531 -4.50 20.07 9.03
N VAL A 532 -3.19 20.31 9.00
CA VAL A 532 -2.28 20.01 7.87
C VAL A 532 -1.86 18.52 7.92
N TYR A 533 -1.80 17.87 6.75
CA TYR A 533 -1.12 16.58 6.57
C TYR A 533 0.40 16.81 6.40
N SER A 534 1.20 16.12 7.22
CA SER A 534 2.65 16.31 7.34
C SER A 534 3.38 14.98 7.57
N GLY A 535 4.56 14.86 6.94
CA GLY A 535 5.39 13.66 6.87
C GLY A 535 5.98 13.16 8.17
#